data_AF-A0A2E5URB0-F1
#
_entry.id   AF-A0A2E5URB0-F1
#
_cell.length_a   1.000
_cell.length_b   1.000
_cell.length_c   1.000
_cell.angle_alpha   90.00
_cell.angle_beta   90.00
_cell.angle_gamma   90.00
#
_symmetry.space_group_name_H-M   'P 1'
#
loop_
_entity.id
_entity.type
_entity.pdbx_description
1 polymer ?
#
loop_
_entity_poly.entity_id
_entity_poly.type
_entity_poly.pdbx_seq_one_letter_code
_entity_poly.pdbx_strand_id
1 'polypeptide(L)'
;MLKFVQSFLFILVFNFLLSEKLPNDIRWVVKSDEYEMICIQTYDLAKSRLKEIYLESDDISGKAIIMDLDETILNNSQYQVEISRKGETFNMKSWAKWVNRSEASLVPGAKEFIDLARDIGIQLIFISNRMDKRLDSTKKNMKSLNIFSDDDIYLLRLDRKDKKTIRRNEVFKGENRMSEYGPFDVVMYFGDAMGDFEEKDFYNNFIFPNPMYGKW
;
A
#
# COMPACT_ATOMS: atom_id res chain seq x y z
N MET A 1 -19.25 -29.09 -46.38
CA MET A 1 -19.63 -27.74 -45.93
C MET A 1 -19.88 -27.67 -44.42
N LEU A 2 -20.58 -28.63 -43.80
CA LEU A 2 -20.89 -28.61 -42.35
C LEU A 2 -19.67 -28.73 -41.40
N LYS A 3 -18.63 -29.49 -41.77
CA LYS A 3 -17.42 -29.69 -40.93
C LYS A 3 -16.51 -28.44 -40.82
N PHE A 4 -16.58 -27.53 -41.79
CA PHE A 4 -15.79 -26.28 -41.76
C PHE A 4 -16.40 -25.23 -40.83
N VAL A 5 -17.73 -25.23 -40.69
CA VAL A 5 -18.46 -24.29 -39.82
C VAL A 5 -18.25 -24.61 -38.33
N GLN A 6 -18.16 -25.90 -37.98
CA GLN A 6 -17.89 -26.33 -36.60
C GLN A 6 -16.49 -25.95 -36.10
N SER A 7 -15.45 -26.07 -36.95
CA SER A 7 -14.09 -25.64 -36.57
C SER A 7 -13.97 -24.12 -36.45
N PHE A 8 -14.69 -23.35 -37.26
CA PHE A 8 -14.69 -21.87 -37.17
C PHE A 8 -15.38 -21.38 -35.89
N LEU A 9 -16.48 -22.03 -35.50
CA LEU A 9 -17.20 -21.72 -34.25
C LEU A 9 -16.35 -22.06 -33.01
N PHE A 10 -15.57 -23.15 -33.07
CA PHE A 10 -14.68 -23.56 -31.98
C PHE A 10 -13.49 -22.60 -31.82
N ILE A 11 -12.91 -22.10 -32.92
CA ILE A 11 -11.82 -21.11 -32.90
C ILE A 11 -12.30 -19.74 -32.39
N LEU A 12 -13.54 -19.35 -32.69
CA LEU A 12 -14.14 -18.10 -32.20
C LEU A 12 -14.39 -18.13 -30.70
N VAL A 13 -14.90 -19.24 -30.16
CA VAL A 13 -15.13 -19.41 -28.71
C VAL A 13 -13.80 -19.49 -27.95
N PHE A 14 -12.76 -20.11 -28.52
CA PHE A 14 -11.44 -20.21 -27.89
C PHE A 14 -10.71 -18.86 -27.83
N ASN A 15 -10.84 -17.99 -28.84
CA ASN A 15 -10.30 -16.63 -28.80
C ASN A 15 -11.06 -15.71 -27.84
N PHE A 16 -12.37 -15.92 -27.66
CA PHE A 16 -13.17 -15.18 -26.67
C PHE A 16 -12.75 -15.51 -25.23
N LEU A 17 -12.35 -16.76 -24.97
CA LEU A 17 -11.87 -17.22 -23.66
C LEU A 17 -10.44 -16.79 -23.32
N LEU A 18 -9.64 -16.35 -24.30
CA LEU A 18 -8.22 -16.04 -24.14
C LEU A 18 -7.89 -14.53 -24.08
N SER A 19 -8.89 -13.64 -24.20
CA SER A 19 -8.61 -12.22 -24.44
C SER A 19 -9.60 -11.25 -23.78
N GLU A 20 -10.01 -11.47 -22.53
CA GLU A 20 -10.49 -10.32 -21.77
C GLU A 20 -9.29 -9.45 -21.36
N LYS A 21 -9.08 -8.40 -22.15
CA LYS A 21 -8.09 -7.36 -21.88
C LYS A 21 -8.43 -6.72 -20.53
N LEU A 22 -7.49 -6.74 -19.59
CA LEU A 22 -7.65 -6.08 -18.30
C LEU A 22 -8.08 -4.61 -18.49
N PRO A 23 -8.95 -4.08 -17.61
CA PRO A 23 -9.24 -2.66 -17.49
C PRO A 23 -7.97 -1.79 -17.50
N ASN A 24 -8.06 -0.59 -18.07
CA ASN A 24 -6.88 0.26 -18.33
C ASN A 24 -6.14 0.67 -17.06
N ASP A 25 -6.88 0.99 -16.01
CA ASP A 25 -6.41 1.26 -14.64
C ASP A 25 -5.56 0.11 -14.08
N ILE A 26 -6.08 -1.13 -14.12
CA ILE A 26 -5.33 -2.31 -13.65
C ILE A 26 -4.13 -2.56 -14.56
N ARG A 27 -4.32 -2.48 -15.88
CA ARG A 27 -3.27 -2.73 -16.86
C ARG A 27 -2.12 -1.74 -16.74
N TRP A 28 -2.41 -0.47 -16.42
CA TRP A 28 -1.40 0.54 -16.19
C TRP A 28 -0.54 0.17 -14.97
N VAL A 29 -1.15 -0.17 -13.84
CA VAL A 29 -0.39 -0.57 -12.63
C VAL A 29 0.45 -1.84 -12.85
N VAL A 30 -0.09 -2.86 -13.52
CA VAL A 30 0.59 -4.18 -13.61
C VAL A 30 1.51 -4.35 -14.82
N LYS A 31 1.49 -3.43 -15.80
CA LYS A 31 2.25 -3.58 -17.05
C LYS A 31 3.00 -2.34 -17.51
N SER A 32 2.76 -1.17 -16.94
CA SER A 32 3.40 0.06 -17.41
C SER A 32 4.72 0.30 -16.67
N ASP A 33 5.75 0.67 -17.44
CA ASP A 33 7.01 1.13 -16.85
C ASP A 33 6.79 2.49 -16.16
N GLU A 34 5.80 3.28 -16.60
CA GLU A 34 5.45 4.55 -15.98
C GLU A 34 5.01 4.41 -14.52
N TYR A 35 4.21 3.39 -14.19
CA TYR A 35 3.84 3.13 -12.79
C TYR A 35 5.07 2.86 -11.93
N GLU A 36 5.94 1.95 -12.39
CA GLU A 36 7.17 1.60 -11.69
C GLU A 36 8.06 2.83 -11.47
N MET A 37 8.30 3.61 -12.53
CA MET A 37 9.14 4.79 -12.47
C MET A 37 8.56 5.88 -11.57
N ILE A 38 7.24 6.08 -11.55
CA ILE A 38 6.60 7.06 -10.65
C ILE A 38 6.75 6.63 -9.19
N CYS A 39 6.57 5.34 -8.88
CA CYS A 39 6.76 4.82 -7.51
C CYS A 39 8.22 5.01 -7.05
N ILE A 40 9.19 4.64 -7.90
CA ILE A 40 10.62 4.81 -7.59
C ILE A 40 10.95 6.29 -7.41
N GLN A 41 10.52 7.16 -8.33
CA GLN A 41 10.74 8.60 -8.23
C GLN A 41 10.19 9.19 -6.94
N THR A 42 8.99 8.75 -6.53
CA THR A 42 8.36 9.20 -5.30
C THR A 42 9.17 8.80 -4.08
N TYR A 43 9.63 7.54 -4.01
CA TYR A 43 10.49 7.07 -2.93
C TYR A 43 11.88 7.70 -2.95
N ASP A 44 12.46 7.97 -4.11
CA ASP A 44 13.77 8.65 -4.23
C ASP A 44 13.70 10.10 -3.74
N LEU A 45 12.62 10.82 -4.06
CA LEU A 45 12.36 12.13 -3.50
C LEU A 45 12.21 12.04 -1.97
N ALA A 46 11.48 11.04 -1.48
CA ALA A 46 11.29 10.84 -0.06
C ALA A 46 12.58 10.50 0.69
N LYS A 47 13.46 9.67 0.10
CA LYS A 47 14.79 9.39 0.66
C LYS A 47 15.64 10.66 0.74
N SER A 48 15.51 11.55 -0.24
CA SER A 48 16.23 12.83 -0.25
C SER A 48 15.73 13.73 0.87
N ARG A 49 14.40 13.87 1.02
CA ARG A 49 13.79 14.63 2.12
C ARG A 49 14.12 14.06 3.49
N LEU A 50 14.11 12.73 3.64
CA LEU A 50 14.47 12.07 4.88
C LEU A 50 15.93 12.35 5.29
N LYS A 51 16.86 12.39 4.33
CA LYS A 51 18.24 12.80 4.57
C LYS A 51 18.35 14.26 5.00
N GLU A 52 17.57 15.16 4.39
CA GLU A 52 17.50 16.56 4.81
C GLU A 52 17.02 16.67 6.27
N ILE A 53 15.91 16.01 6.61
CA ILE A 53 15.37 15.98 7.97
C ILE A 53 16.43 15.48 8.97
N TYR A 54 17.16 14.41 8.62
CA TYR A 54 18.22 13.89 9.48
C TYR A 54 19.36 14.89 9.69
N LEU A 55 19.77 15.62 8.65
CA LEU A 55 20.84 16.63 8.75
C LEU A 55 20.40 17.90 9.47
N GLU A 56 19.11 18.23 9.43
CA GLU A 56 18.52 19.42 10.07
C GLU A 56 18.12 19.18 11.53
N SER A 57 18.05 17.91 11.97
CA SER A 57 17.59 17.55 13.32
C SER A 57 18.75 17.40 14.29
N ASP A 58 18.70 18.13 15.41
CA ASP A 58 19.64 17.93 16.54
C ASP A 58 19.40 16.59 17.26
N ASP A 59 18.17 16.08 17.21
CA ASP A 59 17.77 14.78 17.76
C ASP A 59 16.69 14.15 16.89
N ILE A 60 16.91 12.88 16.52
CA ILE A 60 15.94 12.10 15.75
C ILE A 60 14.98 11.32 16.66
N SER A 61 15.29 11.22 17.96
CA SER A 61 14.46 10.51 18.92
C SER A 61 13.05 11.14 19.00
N GLY A 62 12.03 10.28 19.04
CA GLY A 62 10.63 10.73 19.05
C GLY A 62 10.07 11.21 17.71
N LYS A 63 10.85 11.18 16.62
CA LYS A 63 10.31 11.40 15.26
C LYS A 63 9.76 10.12 14.66
N ALA A 64 8.72 10.25 13.85
CA ALA A 64 8.09 9.14 13.15
C ALA A 64 7.73 9.46 11.70
N ILE A 65 7.61 8.40 10.90
CA ILE A 65 7.05 8.44 9.55
C ILE A 65 5.79 7.59 9.55
N ILE A 66 4.69 8.16 9.04
CA ILE A 66 3.43 7.43 8.88
C ILE A 66 3.31 6.96 7.44
N MET A 67 3.07 5.67 7.25
CA MET A 67 2.86 5.09 5.92
C MET A 67 1.55 4.31 5.86
N ASP A 68 0.77 4.48 4.79
CA ASP A 68 -0.23 3.49 4.41
C ASP A 68 0.43 2.16 3.96
N LEU A 69 -0.34 1.08 3.95
CA LEU A 69 0.12 -0.22 3.45
C LEU A 69 -0.30 -0.48 2.01
N ASP A 70 -1.59 -0.43 1.69
CA ASP A 70 -2.12 -1.00 0.45
C ASP A 70 -1.91 0.00 -0.70
N GLU A 71 -1.21 -0.40 -1.77
CA GLU A 71 -0.82 0.44 -2.92
C GLU A 71 0.21 1.54 -2.59
N THR A 72 0.65 1.60 -1.34
CA THR A 72 1.77 2.43 -0.87
C THR A 72 3.03 1.59 -0.62
N ILE A 73 2.91 0.50 0.14
CA ILE A 73 4.01 -0.44 0.44
C ILE A 73 3.74 -1.83 -0.17
N LEU A 74 2.53 -2.33 0.01
CA LEU A 74 2.06 -3.63 -0.45
C LEU A 74 1.23 -3.45 -1.72
N ASN A 75 1.70 -4.02 -2.82
CA ASN A 75 1.02 -3.99 -4.10
C ASN A 75 -0.01 -5.13 -4.16
N ASN A 76 -1.29 -4.77 -4.15
CA ASN A 76 -2.43 -5.70 -4.22
C ASN A 76 -3.07 -5.74 -5.62
N SER A 77 -2.42 -5.21 -6.65
CA SER A 77 -2.94 -5.22 -8.02
C SER A 77 -3.27 -6.63 -8.53
N GLN A 78 -2.58 -7.67 -8.05
CA GLN A 78 -2.91 -9.06 -8.35
C GLN A 78 -4.32 -9.46 -7.90
N TYR A 79 -4.81 -8.93 -6.78
CA TYR A 79 -6.21 -9.12 -6.38
C TYR A 79 -7.18 -8.49 -7.38
N GLN A 80 -6.87 -7.28 -7.87
CA GLN A 80 -7.68 -6.59 -8.89
C GLN A 80 -7.71 -7.38 -10.21
N VAL A 81 -6.56 -7.93 -10.62
CA VAL A 81 -6.47 -8.84 -11.77
C VAL A 81 -7.35 -10.08 -11.58
N GLU A 82 -7.31 -10.71 -10.40
CA GLU A 82 -8.08 -11.93 -10.12
C GLU A 82 -9.59 -11.72 -10.12
N ILE A 83 -10.09 -10.62 -9.53
CA ILE A 83 -11.53 -10.33 -9.52
C ILE A 83 -11.99 -9.85 -10.90
N SER A 84 -11.17 -9.07 -11.62
CA SER A 84 -11.49 -8.62 -12.97
C SER A 84 -11.67 -9.80 -13.93
N ARG A 85 -10.78 -10.80 -13.89
CA ARG A 85 -10.89 -12.04 -14.69
C ARG A 85 -12.12 -12.89 -14.36
N LYS A 86 -12.72 -12.70 -13.19
CA LYS A 86 -13.95 -13.39 -12.77
C LYS A 86 -15.21 -12.57 -13.07
N GLY A 87 -15.08 -11.36 -13.60
CA GLY A 87 -16.19 -10.41 -13.69
C GLY A 87 -16.74 -10.00 -12.32
N GLU A 88 -15.94 -10.14 -11.25
CA GLU A 88 -16.31 -9.80 -9.88
C GLU A 88 -15.88 -8.37 -9.53
N THR A 89 -16.60 -7.74 -8.61
CA THR A 89 -16.22 -6.47 -8.00
C THR A 89 -15.70 -6.66 -6.58
N PHE A 90 -15.05 -5.63 -6.04
CA PHE A 90 -14.55 -5.66 -4.67
C PHE A 90 -15.65 -6.06 -3.68
N ASN A 91 -15.33 -7.02 -2.81
CA ASN A 91 -16.10 -7.26 -1.61
C ASN A 91 -15.17 -7.65 -0.45
N MET A 92 -15.62 -7.38 0.77
CA MET A 92 -14.79 -7.59 1.97
C MET A 92 -14.42 -9.06 2.20
N LYS A 93 -15.23 -10.02 1.71
CA LYS A 93 -14.99 -11.45 1.91
C LYS A 93 -13.89 -11.96 1.00
N SER A 94 -13.89 -11.61 -0.29
CA SER A 94 -12.80 -11.95 -1.21
C SER A 94 -11.51 -11.21 -0.83
N TRP A 95 -11.60 -9.93 -0.45
CA TRP A 95 -10.46 -9.17 0.05
C TRP A 95 -9.82 -9.82 1.28
N ALA A 96 -10.63 -10.25 2.25
CA ALA A 96 -10.11 -10.95 3.42
C ALA A 96 -9.40 -12.26 3.06
N LYS A 97 -9.86 -12.98 2.04
CA LYS A 97 -9.16 -14.18 1.53
C LYS A 97 -7.82 -13.81 0.88
N TRP A 98 -7.77 -12.73 0.11
CA TRP A 98 -6.54 -12.22 -0.48
C TRP A 98 -5.50 -11.85 0.59
N VAL A 99 -5.87 -11.01 1.56
CA VAL A 99 -4.94 -10.59 2.63
C VAL A 99 -4.41 -11.79 3.42
N ASN A 100 -5.24 -12.80 3.66
CA ASN A 100 -4.84 -14.03 4.36
C ASN A 100 -3.84 -14.90 3.59
N ARG A 101 -3.74 -14.75 2.27
CA ARG A 101 -2.72 -15.43 1.47
C ARG A 101 -1.33 -14.88 1.76
N SER A 102 -1.24 -13.60 2.15
CA SER A 102 0.04 -12.92 2.42
C SER A 102 0.98 -12.92 1.22
N GLU A 103 0.43 -12.73 0.02
CA GLU A 103 1.12 -12.85 -1.27
C GLU A 103 1.21 -11.51 -2.03
N ALA A 104 0.86 -10.39 -1.40
CA ALA A 104 1.06 -9.08 -2.03
C ALA A 104 2.56 -8.85 -2.26
N SER A 105 2.92 -8.27 -3.41
CA SER A 105 4.30 -7.89 -3.71
C SER A 105 4.60 -6.51 -3.12
N LEU A 106 5.85 -6.03 -3.27
CA LEU A 106 6.19 -4.66 -2.91
C LEU A 106 5.75 -3.67 -3.98
N VAL A 107 5.39 -2.46 -3.55
CA VAL A 107 5.42 -1.27 -4.41
C VAL A 107 6.89 -0.93 -4.69
N PRO A 108 7.27 -0.64 -5.95
CA PRO A 108 8.66 -0.35 -6.32
C PRO A 108 9.28 0.77 -5.48
N GLY A 109 10.50 0.56 -4.96
CA GLY A 109 11.23 1.52 -4.12
C GLY A 109 10.90 1.51 -2.62
N ALA A 110 9.84 0.81 -2.20
CA ALA A 110 9.38 0.83 -0.80
C ALA A 110 10.39 0.23 0.17
N LYS A 111 11.06 -0.87 -0.23
CA LYS A 111 12.03 -1.55 0.64
C LYS A 111 13.22 -0.65 0.95
N GLU A 112 13.80 -0.04 -0.07
CA GLU A 112 14.97 0.82 0.05
C GLU A 112 14.70 2.03 0.94
N PHE A 113 13.48 2.58 0.89
CA PHE A 113 13.08 3.66 1.78
C PHE A 113 12.91 3.18 3.23
N ILE A 114 12.21 2.06 3.44
CA ILE A 114 12.00 1.49 4.78
C ILE A 114 13.33 1.15 5.46
N ASP A 115 14.27 0.55 4.72
CA ASP A 115 15.60 0.24 5.23
C ASP A 115 16.34 1.53 5.64
N LEU A 116 16.32 2.57 4.78
CA LEU A 116 16.96 3.86 5.10
C LEU A 116 16.37 4.52 6.35
N ALA A 117 15.03 4.52 6.50
CA ALA A 117 14.37 5.09 7.67
C ALA A 117 14.79 4.41 8.97
N ARG A 118 14.95 3.07 8.93
CA ARG A 118 15.45 2.29 10.06
C ARG A 118 16.92 2.53 10.35
N ASP A 119 17.76 2.62 9.31
CA ASP A 119 19.19 2.92 9.46
C ASP A 119 19.41 4.29 10.11
N ILE A 120 18.54 5.26 9.82
CA ILE A 120 18.53 6.59 10.44
C ILE A 120 17.98 6.55 11.88
N GLY A 121 17.16 5.55 12.21
CA GLY A 121 16.53 5.42 13.53
C GLY A 121 15.20 6.16 13.68
N ILE A 122 14.52 6.51 12.58
CA ILE A 122 13.16 7.06 12.66
C ILE A 122 12.14 5.94 12.84
N GLN A 123 11.17 6.15 13.74
CA GLN A 123 10.08 5.20 13.96
C GLN A 123 9.17 5.10 12.74
N LEU A 124 8.95 3.88 12.23
CA LEU A 124 7.93 3.60 11.23
C LEU A 124 6.60 3.24 11.88
N ILE A 125 5.53 3.92 11.47
CA ILE A 125 4.17 3.67 11.92
C ILE A 125 3.26 3.41 10.72
N PHE A 126 2.70 2.20 10.65
CA PHE A 126 1.82 1.79 9.56
C PHE A 126 0.35 2.01 9.91
N ILE A 127 -0.31 2.95 9.24
CA ILE A 127 -1.74 3.23 9.41
C ILE A 127 -2.51 2.76 8.18
N SER A 128 -3.18 1.60 8.27
CA SER A 128 -3.87 0.99 7.14
C SER A 128 -5.34 0.66 7.43
N ASN A 129 -6.17 0.69 6.39
CA ASN A 129 -7.58 0.27 6.48
C ASN A 129 -7.78 -1.25 6.32
N ARG A 130 -6.72 -2.07 6.40
CA ARG A 130 -6.89 -3.49 6.72
C ARG A 130 -7.51 -3.64 8.09
N MET A 131 -8.45 -4.58 8.23
CA MET A 131 -9.07 -4.89 9.52
C MET A 131 -8.02 -5.45 10.48
N ASP A 132 -8.03 -5.03 11.74
CA ASP A 132 -7.05 -5.41 12.76
C ASP A 132 -6.88 -6.93 12.93
N LYS A 133 -7.98 -7.69 12.80
CA LYS A 133 -7.96 -9.17 12.72
C LYS A 133 -7.15 -9.76 11.54
N ARG A 134 -6.48 -8.93 10.73
CA ARG A 134 -5.57 -9.29 9.64
C ARG A 134 -4.12 -8.87 9.92
N LEU A 135 -3.82 -8.43 11.13
CA LEU A 135 -2.48 -8.02 11.54
C LEU A 135 -1.47 -9.14 11.30
N ASP A 136 -1.77 -10.36 11.74
CA ASP A 136 -0.86 -11.50 11.57
C ASP A 136 -0.57 -11.81 10.10
N SER A 137 -1.59 -11.82 9.24
CA SER A 137 -1.42 -12.04 7.81
C SER A 137 -0.67 -10.90 7.13
N THR A 138 -0.84 -9.67 7.62
CA THR A 138 -0.10 -8.49 7.16
C THR A 138 1.37 -8.62 7.55
N LYS A 139 1.69 -8.86 8.82
CA LYS A 139 3.06 -9.09 9.32
C LYS A 139 3.72 -10.26 8.59
N LYS A 140 2.99 -11.37 8.34
CA LYS A 140 3.48 -12.50 7.55
C LYS A 140 3.88 -12.07 6.13
N ASN A 141 3.06 -11.25 5.47
CA ASN A 141 3.39 -10.72 4.15
C ASN A 141 4.66 -9.84 4.21
N MET A 142 4.76 -8.94 5.19
CA MET A 142 5.92 -8.06 5.35
C MET A 142 7.21 -8.85 5.65
N LYS A 143 7.11 -9.93 6.44
CA LYS A 143 8.21 -10.88 6.68
C LYS A 143 8.66 -11.54 5.39
N SER A 144 7.73 -12.04 4.56
CA SER A 144 8.08 -12.67 3.27
C SER A 144 8.75 -11.72 2.28
N LEU A 145 8.53 -10.41 2.45
CA LEU A 145 9.12 -9.35 1.64
C LEU A 145 10.40 -8.77 2.26
N ASN A 146 10.88 -9.31 3.40
CA ASN A 146 12.05 -8.84 4.15
C ASN A 146 11.98 -7.35 4.54
N ILE A 147 10.79 -6.86 4.91
CA ILE A 147 10.57 -5.47 5.37
C ILE A 147 9.86 -5.40 6.73
N PHE A 148 9.75 -6.51 7.45
CA PHE A 148 9.19 -6.53 8.80
C PHE A 148 10.28 -6.22 9.85
N SER A 149 9.93 -5.41 10.85
CA SER A 149 10.65 -5.29 12.12
C SER A 149 9.70 -5.50 13.30
N ASP A 150 10.22 -6.02 14.42
CA ASP A 150 9.47 -6.10 15.67
C ASP A 150 9.23 -4.71 16.30
N ASP A 151 10.05 -3.72 15.94
CA ASP A 151 9.92 -2.32 16.37
C ASP A 151 8.86 -1.55 15.56
N ASP A 152 8.32 -2.13 14.48
CA ASP A 152 7.29 -1.48 13.67
C ASP A 152 5.96 -1.37 14.44
N ILE A 153 5.34 -0.19 14.37
CA ILE A 153 4.03 0.04 15.00
C ILE A 153 2.93 -0.09 13.94
N TYR A 154 1.90 -0.88 14.22
CA TYR A 154 0.79 -1.12 13.30
C TYR A 154 -0.54 -0.62 13.88
N LEU A 155 -1.13 0.38 13.24
CA LEU A 155 -2.47 0.88 13.57
C LEU A 155 -3.47 0.51 12.47
N LEU A 156 -3.88 -0.76 12.47
CA LEU A 156 -4.94 -1.26 11.61
C LEU A 156 -6.32 -0.83 12.11
N ARG A 157 -7.33 -0.84 11.23
CA ARG A 157 -8.67 -0.40 11.61
C ARG A 157 -9.40 -1.47 12.43
N LEU A 158 -10.00 -1.07 13.54
CA LEU A 158 -10.87 -1.94 14.34
C LEU A 158 -12.22 -2.19 13.66
N ASP A 159 -12.81 -1.13 13.11
CA ASP A 159 -14.10 -1.17 12.43
C ASP A 159 -14.25 -0.05 11.37
N ARG A 160 -15.47 0.26 10.91
CA ARG A 160 -15.73 1.35 9.95
C ARG A 160 -15.61 2.75 10.54
N LYS A 161 -15.81 2.91 11.84
CA LYS A 161 -15.73 4.19 12.55
C LYS A 161 -14.29 4.54 12.92
N ASP A 162 -13.39 3.55 13.05
CA ASP A 162 -11.95 3.75 13.30
C ASP A 162 -11.21 4.34 12.08
N LYS A 163 -11.40 5.64 11.85
CA LYS A 163 -10.79 6.40 10.74
C LYS A 163 -9.29 6.60 10.97
N LYS A 164 -8.54 6.84 9.88
CA LYS A 164 -7.12 7.17 9.95
C LYS A 164 -6.84 8.44 10.77
N THR A 165 -7.74 9.42 10.76
CA THR A 165 -7.63 10.64 11.60
C THR A 165 -7.64 10.33 13.09
N ILE A 166 -8.44 9.35 13.53
CA ILE A 166 -8.47 8.91 14.93
C ILE A 166 -7.12 8.28 15.29
N ARG A 167 -6.62 7.37 14.45
CA ARG A 167 -5.32 6.71 14.63
C ARG A 167 -4.13 7.66 14.59
N ARG A 168 -4.14 8.66 13.70
CA ARG A 168 -3.11 9.71 13.68
C ARG A 168 -3.12 10.52 14.98
N ASN A 169 -4.30 10.89 15.48
CA ASN A 169 -4.40 11.59 16.77
C ASN A 169 -3.86 10.75 17.94
N GLU A 170 -4.02 9.42 17.91
CA GLU A 170 -3.39 8.54 18.91
C GLU A 170 -1.86 8.63 18.85
N VAL A 171 -1.26 8.69 17.65
CA VAL A 171 0.19 8.88 17.46
C VAL A 171 0.66 10.23 18.00
N PHE A 172 -0.03 11.32 17.67
CA PHE A 172 0.39 12.66 18.10
C PHE A 172 0.32 12.85 19.61
N LYS A 173 -0.63 12.16 20.27
CA LYS A 173 -0.87 12.32 21.71
C LYS A 173 -0.21 11.25 22.56
N GLY A 174 0.20 10.12 21.97
CA GLY A 174 0.65 8.96 22.74
C GLY A 174 -0.49 8.34 23.56
N GLU A 175 -1.70 8.31 23.01
CA GLU A 175 -2.89 7.84 23.72
C GLU A 175 -3.41 6.52 23.13
N ASN A 176 -4.21 5.79 23.91
CA ASN A 176 -4.86 4.55 23.50
C ASN A 176 -3.85 3.48 23.04
N ARG A 177 -3.85 3.10 21.74
CA ARG A 177 -2.90 2.12 21.19
C ARG A 177 -1.44 2.59 21.28
N MET A 178 -1.23 3.89 21.45
CA MET A 178 0.08 4.52 21.50
C MET A 178 0.58 4.78 22.93
N SER A 179 -0.18 4.44 23.97
CA SER A 179 0.17 4.76 25.37
C SER A 179 1.48 4.16 25.87
N GLU A 180 1.89 3.00 25.33
CA GLU A 180 3.18 2.37 25.69
C GLU A 180 4.37 2.99 24.94
N TYR A 181 4.11 3.70 23.84
CA TYR A 181 5.14 4.30 23.00
C TYR A 181 5.32 5.81 23.26
N GLY A 182 4.26 6.48 23.71
CA GLY A 182 4.23 7.93 23.85
C GLY A 182 3.91 8.66 22.54
N PRO A 183 3.92 10.01 22.57
CA PRO A 183 3.66 10.81 21.39
C PRO A 183 4.84 10.80 20.42
N PHE A 184 4.56 10.89 19.12
CA PHE A 184 5.58 11.08 18.09
C PHE A 184 5.37 12.39 17.31
N ASP A 185 6.48 13.03 16.95
CA ASP A 185 6.55 14.10 15.96
C ASP A 185 6.60 13.49 14.56
N VAL A 186 5.51 13.58 13.79
CA VAL A 186 5.41 12.95 12.48
C VAL A 186 5.98 13.87 11.41
N VAL A 187 7.10 13.46 10.83
CA VAL A 187 7.86 14.30 9.89
C VAL A 187 7.58 14.02 8.43
N MET A 188 7.02 12.85 8.09
CA MET A 188 6.65 12.50 6.72
C MET A 188 5.43 11.58 6.69
N TYR A 189 4.66 11.66 5.60
CA TYR A 189 3.49 10.82 5.34
C TYR A 189 3.57 10.17 3.95
N PHE A 190 3.12 8.92 3.85
CA PHE A 190 3.05 8.15 2.61
C PHE A 190 1.66 7.57 2.42
N GLY A 191 1.12 7.68 1.20
CA GLY A 191 -0.20 7.15 0.89
C GLY A 191 -0.55 7.20 -0.59
N ASP A 192 -1.50 6.38 -1.02
CA ASP A 192 -2.08 6.42 -2.37
C ASP A 192 -3.37 7.25 -2.40
N ALA A 193 -3.91 7.62 -1.24
CA ALA A 193 -5.15 8.38 -1.12
C ALA A 193 -5.00 9.62 -0.24
N MET A 194 -5.72 10.70 -0.58
CA MET A 194 -5.69 11.95 0.19
C MET A 194 -6.12 11.81 1.66
N GLY A 195 -6.78 10.71 2.04
CA GLY A 195 -7.14 10.45 3.44
C GLY A 195 -5.97 9.98 4.31
N ASP A 196 -4.84 9.65 3.71
CA ASP A 196 -3.64 9.11 4.36
C ASP A 196 -2.78 10.21 4.99
N PHE A 197 -2.89 11.42 4.43
CA PHE A 197 -2.22 12.62 4.90
C PHE A 197 -3.07 13.35 5.96
N GLU A 198 -2.40 14.06 6.86
CA GLU A 198 -3.04 14.98 7.81
C GLU A 198 -3.56 16.23 7.10
N GLU A 199 -2.70 16.83 6.28
CA GLU A 199 -2.97 18.03 5.51
C GLU A 199 -2.44 17.90 4.07
N LYS A 200 -2.74 18.88 3.22
CA LYS A 200 -2.22 18.95 1.86
C LYS A 200 -0.88 19.70 1.85
N ASP A 201 0.18 18.96 2.12
CA ASP A 201 1.56 19.39 1.92
C ASP A 201 2.14 18.68 0.68
N PHE A 202 3.07 19.29 -0.03
CA PHE A 202 3.84 18.67 -1.11
C PHE A 202 5.23 18.24 -0.64
N TYR A 203 5.75 18.85 0.42
CA TYR A 203 7.15 18.70 0.81
C TYR A 203 7.38 17.46 1.70
N ASN A 204 6.46 17.17 2.62
CA ASN A 204 6.57 16.01 3.52
C ASN A 204 5.56 14.90 3.23
N ASN A 205 4.70 15.06 2.22
CA ASN A 205 3.73 14.05 1.80
C ASN A 205 4.14 13.42 0.46
N PHE A 206 4.21 12.10 0.45
CA PHE A 206 4.61 11.32 -0.71
C PHE A 206 3.42 10.50 -1.21
N ILE A 207 2.87 10.90 -2.35
CA ILE A 207 1.65 10.33 -2.93
C ILE A 207 1.95 9.30 -4.02
N PHE A 208 1.30 8.15 -3.95
CA PHE A 208 1.44 7.07 -4.92
C PHE A 208 0.24 7.00 -5.87
N PRO A 209 0.47 6.65 -7.15
CA PRO A 209 -0.62 6.57 -8.11
C PRO A 209 -1.42 5.27 -7.93
N ASN A 210 -2.69 5.40 -7.57
CA ASN A 210 -3.63 4.27 -7.56
C ASN A 210 -4.89 4.58 -8.39
N PRO A 211 -4.87 4.26 -9.71
CA PRO A 211 -6.04 4.41 -10.56
C PRO A 211 -7.03 3.24 -10.46
N MET A 212 -6.72 2.17 -9.72
CA MET A 212 -7.57 0.97 -9.66
C MET A 212 -8.77 1.14 -8.71
N TYR A 213 -8.59 1.93 -7.64
CA TYR A 213 -9.64 2.23 -6.68
C TYR A 213 -9.24 3.39 -5.78
N GLY A 214 -10.22 3.96 -5.08
CA GLY A 214 -10.00 5.04 -4.13
C GLY A 214 -11.32 5.70 -3.74
N LYS A 215 -11.23 6.87 -3.12
CA LYS A 215 -12.39 7.74 -2.88
C LYS A 215 -12.67 8.71 -4.04
N TRP A 216 -11.77 8.78 -5.01
CA TRP A 216 -11.85 9.64 -6.19
C TRP A 216 -12.80 9.07 -7.25
#